data_AF-A0A3P0XFW7-F1
#
_entry.id   AF-A0A3P0XFW7-F1
#
_cell.length_a   1.000
_cell.length_b   1.000
_cell.length_c   1.000
_cell.angle_alpha   90.00
_cell.angle_beta   90.00
_cell.angle_gamma   90.00
#
_symmetry.space_group_name_H-M   'P 1'
#
loop_
_entity.id
_entity.type
_entity.pdbx_description
1 polymer ?
#
loop_
_entity_poly.entity_id
_entity_poly.type
_entity_poly.pdbx_seq_one_letter_code
_entity_poly.pdbx_strand_id
1 'polypeptide(L)'
;MTRSFGAPVTSWQQMREAIASYATRAAEKMRRYKVAAENIFVFMHTNTFNNDPFYSNGASARFAETTNDTGEVVALSVHLGQRLWRDGFRYAKCGVMITELLPESVRQPALWGELDRERRERVWRTMDKLNATLGRGTVRILGAGPKDALWKLRAEYRSPRWTTRWEEVPKVLAR
;
A
#
# COMPACT_ATOMS: atom_id res chain seq x y z
N MET A 1 3.75 -3.98 2.53
CA MET A 1 2.35 -4.41 2.31
C MET A 1 2.27 -5.28 1.07
N THR A 2 1.81 -6.52 1.20
CA THR A 2 1.61 -7.45 0.08
C THR A 2 0.19 -8.02 0.13
N ARG A 3 -0.48 -8.08 -1.03
CA ARG A 3 -1.85 -8.58 -1.13
C ARG A 3 -2.10 -9.20 -2.50
N SER A 4 -2.72 -10.38 -2.52
CA SER A 4 -3.35 -10.92 -3.72
C SER A 4 -4.60 -10.10 -4.04
N PHE A 5 -4.91 -9.97 -5.32
CA PHE A 5 -6.08 -9.22 -5.77
C PHE A 5 -7.36 -10.05 -5.70
N GLY A 6 -8.50 -9.39 -5.48
CA GLY A 6 -9.82 -10.02 -5.53
C GLY A 6 -10.26 -10.38 -6.96
N ALA A 7 -9.75 -9.65 -7.95
CA ALA A 7 -9.87 -9.94 -9.37
C ALA A 7 -8.52 -9.63 -10.05
N PRO A 8 -8.13 -10.36 -11.11
CA PRO A 8 -6.88 -10.10 -11.82
C PRO A 8 -6.84 -8.68 -12.39
N VAL A 9 -5.70 -8.01 -12.26
CA VAL A 9 -5.44 -6.68 -12.79
C VAL A 9 -4.88 -6.80 -14.21
N THR A 10 -5.54 -6.14 -15.16
CA THR A 10 -5.21 -6.21 -16.59
C THR A 10 -4.91 -4.86 -17.23
N SER A 11 -4.99 -3.77 -16.46
CA SER A 11 -4.63 -2.43 -16.93
C SER A 11 -3.62 -1.77 -16.00
N TRP A 12 -2.75 -0.96 -16.59
CA TRP A 12 -1.78 -0.18 -15.83
C TRP A 12 -2.45 0.75 -14.82
N GLN A 13 -3.59 1.37 -15.18
CA GLN A 13 -4.31 2.25 -14.27
C GLN A 13 -4.70 1.54 -12.96
N GLN A 14 -5.27 0.34 -13.04
CA GLN A 14 -5.63 -0.45 -11.87
C GLN A 14 -4.39 -0.88 -11.07
N MET A 15 -3.31 -1.28 -11.74
CA MET A 15 -2.05 -1.64 -11.08
C MET A 15 -1.46 -0.45 -10.33
N ARG A 16 -1.42 0.73 -10.97
CA ARG A 16 -0.95 1.98 -10.39
C ARG A 16 -1.75 2.36 -9.15
N GLU A 17 -3.08 2.27 -9.22
CA GLU A 17 -3.97 2.53 -8.08
C GLU A 17 -3.71 1.58 -6.91
N ALA A 18 -3.49 0.29 -7.19
CA ALA A 18 -3.17 -0.71 -6.19
C ALA A 18 -1.83 -0.43 -5.51
N ILE A 19 -0.78 -0.17 -6.30
CA ILE A 19 0.56 0.17 -5.81
C ILE A 19 0.51 1.43 -4.96
N ALA A 20 -0.11 2.51 -5.45
CA ALA A 20 -0.23 3.77 -4.71
C ALA A 20 -1.00 3.58 -3.38
N SER A 21 -2.04 2.75 -3.38
CA SER A 21 -2.80 2.43 -2.17
C SER A 21 -1.96 1.63 -1.15
N TYR A 22 -1.12 0.71 -1.61
CA TYR A 22 -0.26 -0.10 -0.74
C TYR A 22 0.91 0.71 -0.19
N ALA A 23 1.52 1.54 -1.03
CA ALA A 23 2.55 2.52 -0.67
C ALA A 23 2.03 3.51 0.37
N THR A 24 0.83 4.07 0.16
CA THR A 24 0.17 4.98 1.11
C THR A 24 0.05 4.33 2.50
N ARG A 25 -0.49 3.11 2.54
CA ARG A 25 -0.65 2.35 3.80
C ARG A 25 0.69 1.95 4.43
N ALA A 26 1.75 1.79 3.64
CA ALA A 26 3.08 1.51 4.16
C ALA A 26 3.65 2.76 4.85
N ALA A 27 3.49 3.95 4.24
CA ALA A 27 3.91 5.22 4.83
C ALA A 27 3.13 5.56 6.11
N GLU A 28 1.81 5.38 6.12
CA GLU A 28 0.99 5.50 7.34
C GLU A 28 1.52 4.63 8.49
N LYS A 29 1.89 3.38 8.18
CA LYS A 29 2.45 2.45 9.17
C LYS A 29 3.82 2.92 9.67
N MET A 30 4.70 3.36 8.78
CA MET A 30 6.01 3.88 9.16
C MET A 30 5.87 5.02 10.17
N ARG A 31 5.01 6.02 9.88
CA ARG A 31 4.73 7.12 10.81
C ARG A 31 4.13 6.65 12.13
N ARG A 32 3.21 5.69 12.10
CA ARG A 32 2.65 5.10 13.33
C ARG A 32 3.73 4.48 14.22
N TYR A 33 4.72 3.83 13.61
CA TYR A 33 5.83 3.20 14.33
C TYR A 33 7.04 4.13 14.53
N LYS A 34 6.93 5.42 14.15
CA LYS A 34 8.01 6.42 14.24
C LYS A 34 9.30 5.97 13.56
N VAL A 35 9.17 5.30 12.42
CA VAL A 35 10.28 4.88 11.57
C VAL A 35 10.21 5.56 10.21
N ALA A 36 11.34 5.61 9.54
CA ALA A 36 11.51 6.03 8.16
C ALA A 36 12.35 4.99 7.41
N ALA A 37 12.36 5.06 6.09
CA ALA A 37 13.01 4.06 5.26
C ALA A 37 13.97 4.66 4.26
N GLU A 38 15.04 3.91 3.98
CA GLU A 38 16.00 4.25 2.94
C GLU A 38 15.72 3.52 1.63
N ASN A 39 15.03 2.39 1.67
CA ASN A 39 14.88 1.54 0.49
C ASN A 39 13.44 1.05 0.34
N ILE A 40 13.02 0.89 -0.91
CA ILE A 40 11.72 0.39 -1.29
C ILE A 40 11.87 -0.70 -2.34
N PHE A 41 11.08 -1.75 -2.21
CA PHE A 41 10.99 -2.85 -3.16
C PHE A 41 9.55 -3.03 -3.62
N VAL A 42 9.33 -3.00 -4.93
CA VAL A 42 8.02 -3.24 -5.55
C VAL A 42 8.09 -4.50 -6.38
N PHE A 43 7.06 -5.33 -6.30
CA PHE A 43 6.95 -6.53 -7.11
C PHE A 43 5.52 -6.75 -7.60
N MET A 44 5.39 -7.50 -8.69
CA MET A 44 4.13 -7.93 -9.24
C MET A 44 4.28 -9.29 -9.93
N HIS A 45 3.24 -10.12 -9.87
CA HIS A 45 3.26 -11.41 -10.55
C HIS A 45 1.86 -11.88 -10.97
N THR A 46 1.81 -12.75 -11.96
CA THR A 46 0.61 -13.47 -12.41
C THR A 46 0.35 -14.69 -11.52
N ASN A 47 -0.78 -15.35 -11.76
CA ASN A 47 -1.14 -16.56 -11.04
C ASN A 47 -0.35 -17.76 -11.59
N THR A 48 0.24 -18.58 -10.72
CA THR A 48 0.92 -19.83 -11.13
C THR A 48 -0.03 -21.02 -11.26
N PHE A 49 -1.27 -20.88 -10.78
CA PHE A 49 -2.26 -21.95 -10.70
C PHE A 49 -3.33 -21.88 -11.81
N ASN A 50 -3.08 -21.11 -12.87
CA ASN A 50 -3.93 -21.06 -14.06
C ASN A 50 -3.10 -21.28 -15.33
N ASN A 51 -3.78 -21.39 -16.48
CA ASN A 51 -3.13 -21.56 -17.78
C ASN A 51 -2.71 -20.21 -18.43
N ASP A 52 -2.68 -19.11 -17.67
CA ASP A 52 -2.22 -17.83 -18.21
C ASP A 52 -0.67 -17.83 -18.28
N PRO A 53 -0.06 -17.02 -19.17
CA PRO A 53 1.39 -16.86 -19.20
C PRO A 53 1.96 -16.44 -17.83
N PHE A 54 2.98 -17.17 -17.39
CA PHE A 54 3.67 -16.86 -16.14
C PHE A 54 4.54 -15.60 -16.29
N TYR A 55 4.37 -14.67 -15.36
CA TYR A 55 5.25 -13.52 -15.22
C TYR A 55 5.39 -13.16 -13.74
N SER A 56 6.63 -12.90 -13.31
CA SER A 56 6.96 -12.43 -11.98
C SER A 56 8.19 -11.56 -12.07
N ASN A 57 8.12 -10.36 -11.49
CA ASN A 57 9.25 -9.44 -11.48
C ASN A 57 9.19 -8.51 -10.27
N GLY A 58 10.34 -7.94 -9.90
CA GLY A 58 10.47 -6.96 -8.85
C GLY A 58 11.64 -6.02 -9.08
N ALA A 59 11.54 -4.82 -8.51
CA ALA A 59 12.58 -3.80 -8.58
C ALA A 59 12.67 -3.07 -7.24
N SER A 60 13.88 -2.67 -6.89
CA SER A 60 14.16 -1.83 -5.73
C SER A 60 14.74 -0.47 -6.15
N ALA A 61 14.58 0.51 -5.27
CA ALA A 61 15.27 1.78 -5.36
C ALA A 61 15.52 2.34 -3.95
N ARG A 62 16.60 3.11 -3.83
CA ARG A 62 16.90 3.86 -2.62
C ARG A 62 16.26 5.24 -2.71
N PHE A 63 15.73 5.73 -1.60
CA PHE A 63 15.35 7.12 -1.46
C PHE A 63 16.61 8.00 -1.38
N ALA A 64 16.51 9.24 -1.85
CA ALA A 64 17.61 10.21 -1.73
C ALA A 64 17.92 10.54 -0.26
N GLU A 65 16.89 10.50 0.59
CA GLU A 65 16.97 10.66 2.04
C GLU A 65 16.06 9.63 2.70
N THR A 66 16.39 9.21 3.92
CA THR A 66 15.51 8.41 4.75
C THR A 66 14.15 9.12 4.89
N THR A 67 13.04 8.47 4.50
CA THR A 67 11.73 9.12 4.45
C THR A 67 10.58 8.21 4.87
N ASN A 68 9.55 8.82 5.44
CA ASN A 68 8.23 8.22 5.65
C ASN A 68 7.12 9.07 5.02
N ASP A 69 7.48 9.97 4.11
CA ASP A 69 6.57 10.85 3.39
C ASP A 69 5.74 10.04 2.39
N THR A 70 4.41 10.16 2.47
CA THR A 70 3.52 9.37 1.62
C THR A 70 3.72 9.67 0.13
N GLY A 71 3.97 10.93 -0.22
CA GLY A 71 4.15 11.37 -1.59
C GLY A 71 5.41 10.78 -2.22
N GLU A 72 6.55 10.84 -1.52
CA GLU A 72 7.81 10.22 -1.97
C GLU A 72 7.67 8.71 -2.12
N VAL A 73 7.09 8.05 -1.12
CA VAL A 73 6.90 6.59 -1.13
C VAL A 73 5.98 6.16 -2.27
N VAL A 74 4.88 6.87 -2.51
CA VAL A 74 3.95 6.58 -3.62
C VAL A 74 4.60 6.85 -4.97
N ALA A 75 5.27 8.00 -5.14
CA ALA A 75 5.89 8.37 -6.41
C ALA A 75 6.94 7.34 -6.84
N LEU A 76 7.85 6.97 -5.93
CA LEU A 76 8.90 5.98 -6.23
C LEU A 76 8.30 4.58 -6.45
N SER A 77 7.28 4.19 -5.67
CA SER A 77 6.59 2.91 -5.88
C SER A 77 5.95 2.80 -7.26
N VAL A 78 5.26 3.86 -7.70
CA VAL A 78 4.59 3.90 -8.99
C VAL A 78 5.61 3.91 -10.13
N HIS A 79 6.70 4.67 -9.98
CA HIS A 79 7.80 4.67 -10.95
C HIS A 79 8.40 3.28 -11.13
N LEU A 80 8.70 2.58 -10.03
CA LEU A 80 9.18 1.18 -10.08
C LEU A 80 8.13 0.26 -10.71
N GLY A 81 6.86 0.38 -10.29
CA GLY A 81 5.75 -0.40 -10.84
C GLY A 81 5.61 -0.24 -12.35
N GLN A 82 5.82 0.96 -12.89
CA GLN A 82 5.70 1.24 -14.31
C GLN A 82 6.77 0.51 -15.11
N ARG A 83 7.99 0.43 -14.58
CA ARG A 83 9.11 -0.32 -15.20
C ARG A 83 8.90 -1.84 -15.19
N LEU A 84 8.11 -2.33 -14.23
CA LEU A 84 7.79 -3.76 -14.08
C LEU A 84 6.55 -4.17 -14.91
N TRP A 85 5.72 -3.22 -15.32
CA TRP A 85 4.49 -3.50 -16.05
C TRP A 85 4.76 -4.06 -17.43
N ARG A 86 3.98 -5.08 -17.82
CA ARG A 86 3.92 -5.62 -19.18
C ARG A 86 2.47 -5.84 -19.57
N ASP A 87 2.11 -5.32 -20.74
CA ASP A 87 0.79 -5.57 -21.31
C ASP A 87 0.62 -7.04 -21.71
N GLY A 88 -0.63 -7.49 -21.80
CA GLY A 88 -0.98 -8.88 -22.12
C GLY A 88 -0.94 -9.86 -20.94
N PHE A 89 -0.53 -9.43 -19.74
CA PHE A 89 -0.52 -10.27 -18.55
C PHE A 89 -1.70 -9.97 -17.61
N ARG A 90 -2.17 -11.02 -16.93
CA ARG A 90 -3.22 -10.95 -15.91
C ARG A 90 -2.60 -11.07 -14.53
N TYR A 91 -2.29 -9.92 -13.92
CA TYR A 91 -1.60 -9.89 -12.63
C TYR A 91 -2.54 -10.32 -11.51
N ALA A 92 -2.07 -11.24 -10.67
CA ALA A 92 -2.83 -11.75 -9.53
C ALA A 92 -2.43 -11.08 -8.21
N LYS A 93 -1.26 -10.46 -8.16
CA LYS A 93 -0.71 -9.88 -6.94
C LYS A 93 0.31 -8.79 -7.24
N CYS A 94 0.34 -7.78 -6.38
CA CYS A 94 1.47 -6.87 -6.25
C CYS A 94 1.78 -6.60 -4.78
N GLY A 95 2.92 -5.97 -4.54
CA GLY A 95 3.30 -5.53 -3.22
C GLY A 95 4.31 -4.41 -3.24
N VAL A 96 4.27 -3.64 -2.15
CA VAL A 96 5.24 -2.60 -1.84
C VAL A 96 5.86 -2.97 -0.50
N MET A 97 7.14 -3.30 -0.50
CA MET A 97 7.93 -3.59 0.69
C MET A 97 8.82 -2.39 0.97
N ILE A 98 8.93 -2.05 2.25
CA ILE A 98 9.81 -0.99 2.72
C ILE A 98 10.90 -1.68 3.52
N THR A 99 12.15 -1.36 3.22
CA THR A 99 13.34 -2.00 3.79
C THR A 99 14.30 -0.93 4.31
N GLU A 100 15.31 -1.35 5.08
CA GLU A 100 16.28 -0.42 5.70
C GLU A 100 15.57 0.64 6.55
N LEU A 101 14.82 0.15 7.55
CA LEU A 101 14.06 0.98 8.48
C LEU A 101 14.98 1.56 9.55
N LEU A 102 14.88 2.87 9.75
CA LEU A 102 15.59 3.61 10.79
C LEU A 102 14.57 4.37 11.64
N PRO A 103 14.88 4.63 12.94
CA PRO A 103 14.08 5.56 13.73
C PRO A 103 14.00 6.92 13.05
N GLU A 104 12.82 7.55 13.05
CA GLU A 104 12.65 8.86 12.41
C GLU A 104 13.56 9.96 13.00
N SER A 105 14.04 9.77 14.23
CA SER A 105 14.98 10.67 14.92
C SER A 105 16.40 10.64 14.34
N VAL A 106 16.77 9.59 13.61
CA VAL A 106 18.12 9.40 13.02
C VAL A 106 18.17 9.94 11.59
N ARG A 107 17.08 10.57 11.13
CA ARG A 107 16.96 11.09 9.77
C ARG A 107 18.04 12.13 9.48
N GLN A 108 18.91 11.84 8.53
CA GLN A 108 19.87 12.81 8.03
C GLN A 108 19.17 13.75 7.03
N PRO A 109 19.19 15.08 7.24
CA PRO A 109 18.72 16.03 6.24
C PRO A 109 19.64 15.99 5.02
N ALA A 110 19.09 16.13 3.82
CA ALA A 110 19.93 16.30 2.65
C ALA A 110 20.73 17.60 2.74
N LEU A 111 21.97 17.54 2.25
CA LEU A 111 22.81 18.73 2.05
C LEU A 111 22.19 19.68 1.01
N TRP A 112 21.39 19.15 0.08
CA TRP A 112 20.76 19.86 -1.02
C TRP A 112 19.28 19.49 -1.09
N GLY A 113 18.37 20.48 -1.08
CA GLY A 113 16.95 20.24 -1.29
C GLY A 113 16.06 21.33 -0.69
N GLU A 114 15.12 21.84 -1.48
CA GLU A 114 14.11 22.84 -1.08
C GLU A 114 12.84 22.22 -0.47
N LEU A 115 12.90 20.96 -0.04
CA LEU A 115 11.72 20.31 0.50
C LEU A 115 11.46 20.81 1.92
N ASP A 116 10.40 21.60 2.08
CA ASP A 116 9.85 21.97 3.39
C ASP A 116 9.32 20.71 4.11
N ARG A 117 10.23 19.99 4.76
CA ARG A 117 10.00 18.71 5.42
C ARG A 117 8.98 18.86 6.55
N GLU A 118 9.06 19.94 7.32
CA GLU A 118 8.15 20.18 8.42
C GLU A 118 6.71 20.37 7.93
N ARG A 119 6.52 21.17 6.87
CA ARG A 119 5.19 21.35 6.28
C ARG A 119 4.63 20.04 5.74
N ARG A 120 5.44 19.27 5.02
CA ARG A 120 5.02 17.95 4.49
C ARG A 120 4.65 16.98 5.61
N GLU A 121 5.44 16.95 6.68
CA GLU A 121 5.16 16.15 7.86
C GLU A 121 3.83 16.57 8.53
N ARG A 122 3.60 17.87 8.70
CA ARG A 122 2.32 18.39 9.22
C ARG A 122 1.14 17.93 8.35
N VAL A 123 1.27 17.98 7.02
CA VAL A 123 0.23 17.54 6.08
C VAL A 123 -0.07 16.05 6.28
N TRP A 124 0.95 15.19 6.29
CA TRP A 124 0.72 13.75 6.41
C TRP A 124 0.22 13.34 7.78
N ARG A 125 0.72 13.94 8.87
CA ARG A 125 0.19 13.72 10.22
C ARG A 125 -1.26 14.16 10.32
N THR A 126 -1.65 15.25 9.65
CA THR A 126 -3.03 15.72 9.62
C THR A 126 -3.93 14.74 8.85
N MET A 127 -3.49 14.29 7.68
CA MET A 127 -4.22 13.26 6.92
C MET A 127 -4.41 11.97 7.72
N ASP A 128 -3.36 11.51 8.41
CA ASP A 128 -3.43 10.30 9.25
C ASP A 128 -4.44 10.47 10.40
N LYS A 129 -4.45 11.65 11.06
CA LYS A 129 -5.43 11.99 12.11
C LYS A 129 -6.86 12.02 11.59
N LEU A 130 -7.10 12.61 10.42
CA LEU A 130 -8.41 12.63 9.78
C LEU A 130 -8.90 11.22 9.45
N ASN A 131 -8.01 10.36 8.92
CA ASN A 131 -8.34 8.96 8.62
C ASN A 131 -8.51 8.08 9.88
N ALA A 132 -7.90 8.45 11.01
CA ALA A 132 -8.11 7.76 12.28
C ALA A 132 -9.46 8.12 12.91
N THR A 133 -9.90 9.38 12.79
CA THR A 133 -11.13 9.90 13.41
C THR A 133 -12.37 9.68 12.54
N LEU A 134 -12.30 9.96 11.25
CA LEU A 134 -13.42 9.88 10.30
C LEU A 134 -13.53 8.51 9.61
N GLY A 135 -12.75 7.54 10.06
CA GLY A 135 -12.67 6.23 9.45
C GLY A 135 -11.63 6.12 8.33
N ARG A 136 -11.13 4.90 8.16
CA ARG A 136 -10.01 4.61 7.27
C ARG A 136 -10.32 4.94 5.81
N GLY A 137 -9.40 5.67 5.17
CA GLY A 137 -9.46 5.99 3.75
C GLY A 137 -10.56 6.99 3.40
N THR A 138 -11.02 7.77 4.37
CA THR A 138 -11.92 8.90 4.15
C THR A 138 -11.22 10.00 3.35
N VAL A 139 -10.00 10.36 3.74
CA VAL A 139 -9.11 11.21 2.94
C VAL A 139 -8.10 10.33 2.22
N ARG A 140 -7.93 10.53 0.91
CA ARG A 140 -7.06 9.72 0.05
C ARG A 140 -6.28 10.63 -0.91
N ILE A 141 -5.09 10.16 -1.29
CA ILE A 141 -4.33 10.78 -2.38
C ILE A 141 -5.02 10.43 -3.70
N LEU A 142 -5.04 11.36 -4.66
CA LEU A 142 -5.68 11.21 -5.98
C LEU A 142 -5.22 9.98 -6.76
N GLY A 143 -4.00 9.48 -6.50
CA GLY A 143 -3.45 8.27 -7.12
C GLY A 143 -3.86 6.95 -6.43
N ALA A 144 -4.43 7.00 -5.22
CA ALA A 144 -4.94 5.81 -4.55
C ALA A 144 -6.35 5.50 -5.06
N GLY A 145 -6.58 4.25 -5.46
CA GLY A 145 -7.85 3.84 -6.08
C GLY A 145 -9.10 3.99 -5.20
N PRO A 146 -10.29 3.78 -5.77
CA PRO A 146 -11.56 3.82 -5.06
C PRO A 146 -11.60 2.85 -3.87
N LYS A 147 -12.43 3.15 -2.86
CA LYS A 147 -12.60 2.24 -1.69
C LYS A 147 -13.03 0.84 -2.14
N ASP A 148 -13.80 0.76 -3.22
CA ASP A 148 -14.40 -0.47 -3.75
C ASP A 148 -13.73 -0.96 -5.04
N ALA A 149 -12.44 -0.62 -5.22
CA ALA A 149 -11.68 -1.08 -6.38
C ALA A 149 -11.69 -2.62 -6.48
N LEU A 150 -11.88 -3.14 -7.70
CA LEU A 150 -12.03 -4.58 -7.97
C LEU A 150 -10.83 -5.42 -7.54
N TRP A 151 -9.62 -4.84 -7.61
CA TRP A 151 -8.38 -5.49 -7.22
C TRP A 151 -8.23 -5.61 -5.70
N LYS A 152 -9.07 -4.94 -4.89
CA LYS A 152 -9.02 -5.06 -3.44
C LYS A 152 -9.36 -6.50 -3.04
N LEU A 153 -8.67 -7.01 -2.03
CA LEU A 153 -8.85 -8.37 -1.53
C LEU A 153 -10.34 -8.60 -1.17
N ARG A 154 -10.95 -9.61 -1.78
CA ARG A 154 -12.25 -10.14 -1.37
C ARG A 154 -12.04 -11.07 -0.18
N ALA A 155 -12.84 -10.87 0.86
CA ALA A 155 -12.78 -11.66 2.09
C ALA A 155 -14.16 -12.23 2.41
N GLU A 156 -14.82 -12.77 1.39
CA GLU A 156 -16.18 -13.31 1.42
C GLU A 156 -16.25 -14.64 2.20
N TYR A 157 -15.17 -15.42 2.21
CA TYR A 157 -15.04 -16.67 2.96
C TYR A 157 -14.42 -16.50 4.36
N ARG A 158 -14.65 -15.36 5.01
CA ARG A 158 -14.19 -15.15 6.39
C ARG A 158 -15.08 -15.91 7.38
N SER A 159 -14.49 -16.47 8.43
CA SER A 159 -15.29 -16.93 9.56
C SER A 159 -16.05 -15.74 10.19
N PRO A 160 -17.22 -15.99 10.81
CA PRO A 160 -17.95 -14.94 11.50
C PRO A 160 -17.12 -14.36 12.65
N ARG A 161 -17.32 -13.09 12.94
CA ARG A 161 -16.60 -12.31 13.96
C ARG A 161 -17.17 -12.55 15.35
N TRP A 162 -17.18 -13.80 15.80
CA TRP A 162 -17.78 -14.22 17.07
C TRP A 162 -17.39 -13.36 18.28
N THR A 163 -16.13 -12.92 18.34
CA THR A 163 -15.60 -12.16 19.47
C THR A 163 -15.72 -10.65 19.34
N THR A 164 -16.05 -10.13 18.15
CA THR A 164 -16.00 -8.69 17.86
C THR A 164 -17.28 -8.13 17.25
N ARG A 165 -18.27 -8.97 16.93
CA ARG A 165 -19.59 -8.54 16.46
C ARG A 165 -20.68 -9.43 17.03
N TRP A 166 -21.51 -8.85 17.89
CA TRP A 166 -22.58 -9.56 18.60
C TRP A 166 -23.59 -10.25 17.66
N GLU A 167 -23.89 -9.62 16.53
CA GLU A 167 -24.80 -10.14 15.51
C GLU A 167 -24.32 -11.43 14.82
N GLU A 168 -23.01 -11.70 14.88
CA GLU A 168 -22.37 -12.84 14.23
C GLU A 168 -22.13 -14.01 15.21
N VAL A 169 -22.51 -13.87 16.48
CA VAL A 169 -22.39 -14.93 17.51
C VAL A 169 -23.30 -16.12 17.15
N PRO A 170 -22.85 -17.38 17.35
CA PRO A 170 -23.68 -18.55 17.09
C PRO A 170 -24.99 -18.50 17.88
N LYS A 171 -26.13 -18.66 17.20
CA LYS A 171 -27.45 -18.72 17.82
C LYS A 171 -27.86 -20.18 18.00
N VAL A 172 -28.26 -20.55 19.20
CA VAL A 172 -28.88 -21.85 19.48
C VAL A 172 -30.39 -21.64 19.51
N LEU A 173 -31.13 -22.42 18.73
CA LEU A 173 -32.59 -22.47 18.79
C LEU A 173 -32.97 -23.54 19.83
N ALA A 174 -33.65 -23.13 20.89
CA ALA A 174 -34.28 -24.07 21.82
C ALA A 174 -35.57 -24.61 21.21
N ARG A 175 -35.82 -25.91 21.35
CA ARG A 175 -37.09 -26.57 21.03
C ARG A 175 -37.95 -26.66 22.29
#